data_AF-A0A9E3NKP7-F1
#
_entry.id   AF-A0A9E3NKP7-F1
#
_cell.length_a   1.000
_cell.length_b   1.000
_cell.length_c   1.000
_cell.angle_alpha   90.00
_cell.angle_beta   90.00
_cell.angle_gamma   90.00
#
_symmetry.space_group_name_H-M   'P 1'
#
loop_
_entity.id
_entity.type
_entity.pdbx_description
1 polymer ?
#
loop_
_entity_poly.entity_id
_entity_poly.type
_entity_poly.pdbx_seq_one_letter_code
_entity_poly.pdbx_strand_id
1 'polypeptide(L)'
;MKTVVPYFISSITKVSLWAVVLVLTACGVKENAQGQGAKAPDVDLHTAVVSENLEAVKQHIAAGSDLNVKDPFGGSSPLISAAVFGKTEAAKLLLNAGVDINFQNNDGSTALHTAAFFCRPEIVKLLLEKNADTTIRNTYGATAYDNVAGPFSELKDVYGMMEQSLGPMGLKLDYAYLEKTRPEIAEMLK
;
A
#
# COMPACT_ATOMS: atom_id res chain seq x y z
N MET A 1 87.01 24.73 -0.58
CA MET A 1 86.95 25.38 0.75
C MET A 1 85.52 25.24 1.25
N LYS A 2 85.14 24.56 2.35
CA LYS A 2 85.81 23.80 3.41
C LYS A 2 84.94 22.56 3.70
N THR A 3 85.60 21.52 4.18
CA THR A 3 85.14 20.28 4.85
C THR A 3 84.12 20.54 5.99
N VAL A 4 83.30 19.59 6.49
CA VAL A 4 83.62 18.40 7.31
C VAL A 4 82.35 17.52 7.48
N VAL A 5 82.49 16.18 7.51
CA VAL A 5 81.49 15.12 7.85
C VAL A 5 81.47 14.90 9.38
N PRO A 6 80.40 14.36 10.03
CA PRO A 6 80.50 12.92 10.36
C PRO A 6 79.18 12.14 10.41
N TYR A 7 79.37 10.83 10.17
CA TYR A 7 78.52 9.70 10.54
C TYR A 7 78.07 9.73 12.02
N PHE A 8 76.87 9.18 12.30
CA PHE A 8 76.61 8.47 13.54
C PHE A 8 75.87 7.15 13.30
N ILE A 9 76.24 6.18 14.13
CA ILE A 9 76.12 4.73 14.00
C ILE A 9 74.92 4.23 14.84
N SER A 10 74.53 2.97 14.59
CA SER A 10 73.79 2.07 15.51
C SER A 10 72.27 2.25 15.49
N SER A 11 71.43 1.22 15.43
CA SER A 11 71.55 -0.09 16.05
C SER A 11 70.71 -1.14 15.34
N ILE A 12 71.27 -2.34 15.27
CA ILE A 12 70.63 -3.60 14.88
C ILE A 12 69.63 -4.02 15.99
N THR A 13 68.76 -4.96 15.63
CA THR A 13 67.84 -5.79 16.44
C THR A 13 66.44 -5.19 16.53
N LYS A 14 65.36 -5.87 16.11
CA LYS A 14 65.01 -7.27 16.36
C LYS A 14 64.22 -7.87 15.19
N VAL A 15 64.64 -9.05 14.76
CA VAL A 15 63.78 -10.02 14.09
C VAL A 15 62.84 -10.58 15.15
N SER A 16 61.54 -10.60 14.87
CA SER A 16 60.62 -11.57 15.45
C SER A 16 59.54 -11.91 14.44
N LEU A 17 59.81 -13.02 13.76
CA LEU A 17 58.87 -13.89 13.08
C LEU A 17 57.75 -14.29 14.06
N TRP A 18 56.54 -14.53 13.54
CA TRP A 18 55.25 -14.99 14.13
C TRP A 18 54.17 -13.91 13.89
N ALA A 19 53.04 -14.16 13.24
CA ALA A 19 52.38 -15.39 12.84
C ALA A 19 51.51 -15.11 11.60
N VAL A 20 51.37 -16.13 10.75
CA VAL A 20 50.30 -16.19 9.76
C VAL A 20 48.99 -16.42 10.52
N VAL A 21 48.08 -15.44 10.48
CA VAL A 21 46.66 -15.67 10.76
C VAL A 21 45.88 -15.30 9.51
N LEU A 22 45.30 -16.35 8.92
CA LEU A 22 44.49 -16.35 7.72
C LEU A 22 43.10 -15.82 8.11
N VAL A 23 42.80 -14.56 7.80
CA VAL A 23 41.43 -14.04 7.89
C VAL A 23 40.88 -13.90 6.47
N LEU A 24 40.02 -14.86 6.13
CA LEU A 24 39.14 -14.84 4.97
C LEU A 24 38.42 -13.50 4.94
N THR A 25 38.78 -12.63 4.00
CA THR A 25 37.99 -11.46 3.67
C THR A 25 36.71 -11.98 3.03
N ALA A 26 35.68 -12.03 3.88
CA ALA A 26 34.31 -12.34 3.51
C ALA A 26 33.94 -11.54 2.27
N CYS A 27 33.69 -12.24 1.16
CA CYS A 27 32.98 -11.65 0.04
C CYS A 27 31.69 -11.05 0.58
N GLY A 28 31.50 -9.75 0.34
CA GLY A 28 30.27 -9.05 0.65
C GLY A 28 29.10 -9.78 0.00
N VAL A 29 28.40 -10.57 0.79
CA VAL A 29 27.04 -10.99 0.50
C VAL A 29 26.24 -9.70 0.64
N LYS A 30 25.78 -9.17 -0.48
CA LYS A 30 24.62 -8.28 -0.49
C LYS A 30 23.51 -9.07 0.19
N GLU A 31 23.19 -8.74 1.43
CA GLU A 31 21.93 -9.12 2.07
C GLU A 31 20.81 -8.45 1.27
N ASN A 32 20.41 -9.12 0.19
CA ASN A 32 19.08 -8.97 -0.35
C ASN A 32 18.16 -9.62 0.67
N ALA A 33 17.58 -8.81 1.55
CA ALA A 33 16.51 -9.22 2.45
C ALA A 33 15.23 -9.47 1.61
N GLN A 34 15.28 -10.47 0.74
CA GLN A 34 14.08 -11.15 0.27
C GLN A 34 13.79 -12.24 1.29
N GLY A 35 12.75 -12.00 2.08
CA GLY A 35 12.18 -12.97 2.99
C GLY A 35 11.99 -14.29 2.25
N GLN A 36 12.46 -15.35 2.89
CA GLN A 36 12.27 -16.72 2.43
C GLN A 36 10.77 -16.92 2.16
N GLY A 37 10.45 -17.25 0.89
CA GLY A 37 9.09 -17.26 0.36
C GLY A 37 8.16 -18.14 1.18
N ALA A 38 7.41 -17.52 2.09
CA ALA A 38 6.22 -18.12 2.65
C ALA A 38 5.28 -18.43 1.49
N LYS A 39 4.82 -19.68 1.37
CA LYS A 39 3.81 -20.04 0.37
C LYS A 39 2.60 -19.13 0.60
N ALA A 40 2.12 -18.46 -0.46
CA ALA A 40 0.89 -17.69 -0.39
C ALA A 40 -0.27 -18.57 0.11
N PRO A 41 -1.19 -18.03 0.92
CA PRO A 41 -2.33 -18.79 1.41
C PRO A 41 -3.24 -19.21 0.25
N ASP A 42 -4.03 -20.26 0.46
CA ASP A 42 -4.91 -20.80 -0.59
C ASP A 42 -6.13 -19.90 -0.86
N VAL A 43 -6.53 -19.04 0.09
CA VAL A 43 -7.55 -18.00 -0.12
C VAL A 43 -6.95 -16.87 -0.94
N ASP A 44 -7.67 -16.35 -1.93
CA ASP A 44 -7.20 -15.22 -2.71
C ASP A 44 -7.29 -13.88 -1.94
N LEU A 45 -6.50 -12.90 -2.37
CA LEU A 45 -6.36 -11.64 -1.65
C LEU A 45 -7.66 -10.80 -1.63
N HIS A 46 -8.50 -10.85 -2.66
CA HIS A 46 -9.79 -10.15 -2.63
C HIS A 46 -10.71 -10.78 -1.59
N THR A 47 -10.84 -12.11 -1.60
CA THR A 47 -11.64 -12.82 -0.60
C THR A 47 -11.11 -12.57 0.81
N ALA A 48 -9.79 -12.57 1.00
CA ALA A 48 -9.17 -12.24 2.29
C ALA A 48 -9.52 -10.83 2.77
N VAL A 49 -9.51 -9.84 1.88
CA VAL A 49 -9.91 -8.45 2.20
C VAL A 49 -11.41 -8.37 2.53
N VAL A 50 -12.28 -8.88 1.66
CA VAL A 50 -13.74 -8.75 1.81
C VAL A 50 -14.24 -9.48 3.07
N SER A 51 -13.65 -10.63 3.40
CA SER A 51 -13.94 -11.38 4.62
C SER A 51 -13.22 -10.84 5.87
N GLU A 52 -12.38 -9.80 5.73
CA GLU A 52 -11.57 -9.23 6.81
C GLU A 52 -10.63 -10.24 7.48
N ASN A 53 -10.18 -11.24 6.70
CA ASN A 53 -9.16 -12.18 7.13
C ASN A 53 -7.77 -11.53 7.08
N LEU A 54 -7.49 -10.67 8.07
CA LEU A 54 -6.25 -9.91 8.18
C LEU A 54 -5.01 -10.80 8.23
N GLU A 55 -5.15 -12.04 8.72
CA GLU A 55 -4.06 -13.01 8.75
C GLU A 55 -3.68 -13.46 7.34
N ALA A 56 -4.66 -13.82 6.50
CA ALA A 56 -4.42 -14.13 5.09
C ALA A 56 -3.85 -12.91 4.33
N VAL A 57 -4.33 -11.69 4.60
CA VAL A 57 -3.76 -10.46 4.01
C VAL A 57 -2.28 -10.31 4.37
N LYS A 58 -1.91 -10.50 5.65
CA LYS A 58 -0.49 -10.46 6.08
C LYS A 58 0.34 -11.56 5.42
N GLN A 59 -0.22 -12.76 5.24
CA GLN A 59 0.46 -13.87 4.58
C GLN A 59 0.72 -13.57 3.09
N HIS A 60 -0.25 -12.97 2.37
CA HIS A 60 -0.01 -12.50 1.00
C HIS A 60 1.10 -11.45 0.91
N ILE A 61 1.12 -10.49 1.84
CA ILE A 61 2.18 -9.48 1.94
C ILE A 61 3.54 -10.15 2.18
N ALA A 62 3.64 -11.05 3.15
CA ALA A 62 4.87 -11.76 3.48
C ALA A 62 5.37 -12.68 2.35
N ALA A 63 4.44 -13.26 1.58
CA ALA A 63 4.74 -14.09 0.41
C ALA A 63 5.20 -13.28 -0.82
N GLY A 64 5.10 -11.94 -0.79
CA GLY A 64 5.38 -11.10 -1.95
C GLY A 64 4.41 -11.31 -3.11
N SER A 65 3.14 -11.62 -2.80
CA SER A 65 2.08 -11.72 -3.81
C SER A 65 1.89 -10.38 -4.53
N ASP A 66 1.36 -10.39 -5.76
CA ASP A 66 0.90 -9.16 -6.39
C ASP A 66 -0.31 -8.60 -5.63
N LEU A 67 -0.11 -7.48 -4.95
CA LEU A 67 -1.12 -6.82 -4.13
C LEU A 67 -2.02 -5.86 -4.92
N ASN A 68 -1.77 -5.69 -6.23
CA ASN A 68 -2.58 -4.90 -7.15
C ASN A 68 -3.37 -5.79 -8.13
N VAL A 69 -3.51 -7.08 -7.81
CA VAL A 69 -4.28 -8.03 -8.62
C VAL A 69 -5.69 -7.50 -8.89
N LYS A 70 -6.19 -7.70 -10.11
CA LYS A 70 -7.53 -7.29 -10.51
C LYS A 70 -8.56 -8.34 -10.12
N ASP A 71 -9.66 -7.89 -9.52
CA ASP A 71 -10.84 -8.72 -9.39
C ASP A 71 -11.46 -8.99 -10.77
N PRO A 72 -12.09 -10.16 -10.99
CA PRO A 72 -12.59 -10.56 -12.31
C PRO A 72 -13.89 -9.85 -12.74
N PHE A 73 -14.58 -9.14 -11.85
CA PHE A 73 -15.85 -8.48 -12.11
C PHE A 73 -15.65 -7.04 -12.61
N GLY A 74 -14.97 -6.22 -11.81
CA GLY A 74 -14.79 -4.79 -12.05
C GLY A 74 -13.34 -4.37 -12.27
N GLY A 75 -12.39 -5.31 -12.17
CA GLY A 75 -10.97 -5.00 -12.27
C GLY A 75 -10.46 -4.17 -11.10
N SER A 76 -11.12 -4.19 -9.95
CA SER A 76 -10.70 -3.49 -8.74
C SER A 76 -9.43 -4.12 -8.18
N SER A 77 -8.60 -3.31 -7.53
CA SER A 77 -7.52 -3.83 -6.68
C SER A 77 -8.08 -4.23 -5.31
N PRO A 78 -7.33 -5.01 -4.50
CA PRO A 78 -7.70 -5.32 -3.12
C PRO A 78 -7.94 -4.07 -2.26
N LEU A 79 -7.22 -2.97 -2.52
CA LEU A 79 -7.43 -1.70 -1.82
C LEU A 79 -8.78 -1.06 -2.20
N ILE A 80 -9.19 -1.14 -3.46
CA ILE A 80 -10.52 -0.71 -3.90
C ILE A 80 -11.60 -1.60 -3.27
N SER A 81 -11.42 -2.93 -3.23
CA SER A 81 -12.35 -3.83 -2.53
C SER A 81 -12.49 -3.46 -1.06
N ALA A 82 -11.38 -3.12 -0.37
CA ALA A 82 -11.42 -2.66 1.01
C ALA A 82 -12.25 -1.38 1.17
N ALA A 83 -12.16 -0.44 0.21
CA ALA A 83 -12.95 0.78 0.21
C ALA A 83 -14.45 0.53 -0.01
N VAL A 84 -14.84 -0.39 -0.91
CA VAL A 84 -16.26 -0.78 -1.12
C VAL A 84 -16.88 -1.28 0.19
N PHE A 85 -16.24 -2.27 0.81
CA PHE A 85 -16.78 -2.98 1.98
C PHE A 85 -16.42 -2.36 3.33
N GLY A 86 -15.73 -1.20 3.34
CA GLY A 86 -15.37 -0.51 4.58
C GLY A 86 -14.35 -1.26 5.45
N LYS A 87 -13.44 -2.02 4.84
CA LYS A 87 -12.45 -2.85 5.54
C LYS A 87 -11.19 -2.05 5.89
N THR A 88 -11.33 -1.13 6.84
CA THR A 88 -10.29 -0.15 7.21
C THR A 88 -8.96 -0.79 7.60
N GLU A 89 -8.96 -1.85 8.41
CA GLU A 89 -7.71 -2.50 8.82
C GLU A 89 -7.01 -3.22 7.66
N ALA A 90 -7.77 -3.82 6.74
CA ALA A 90 -7.21 -4.40 5.53
C ALA A 90 -6.62 -3.31 4.62
N ALA A 91 -7.33 -2.19 4.42
CA ALA A 91 -6.83 -1.04 3.66
C ALA A 91 -5.51 -0.50 4.26
N LYS A 92 -5.43 -0.39 5.59
CA LYS A 92 -4.22 0.03 6.29
C LYS A 92 -3.04 -0.92 6.06
N LEU A 93 -3.25 -2.23 6.12
CA LEU A 93 -2.21 -3.22 5.82
C LEU A 93 -1.71 -3.10 4.38
N LEU A 94 -2.63 -2.99 3.42
CA LEU A 94 -2.30 -2.86 1.99
C LEU A 94 -1.53 -1.56 1.71
N LEU A 95 -1.97 -0.43 2.24
CA LEU A 95 -1.29 0.87 2.08
C LEU A 95 0.12 0.86 2.69
N ASN A 96 0.32 0.16 3.81
CA ASN A 96 1.65 0.02 4.41
C ASN A 96 2.55 -0.96 3.63
N ALA A 97 1.96 -1.87 2.85
CA ALA A 97 2.70 -2.78 1.97
C ALA A 97 3.08 -2.15 0.62
N GLY A 98 2.72 -0.88 0.37
CA GLY A 98 3.14 -0.15 -0.83
C GLY A 98 2.40 -0.52 -2.10
N VAL A 99 1.11 -0.87 -2.00
CA VAL A 99 0.21 -1.00 -3.16
C VAL A 99 0.21 0.28 -4.01
N ASP A 100 -0.16 0.16 -5.28
CA ASP A 100 -0.41 1.33 -6.12
C ASP A 100 -1.67 2.02 -5.61
N ILE A 101 -1.48 3.11 -4.87
CA ILE A 101 -2.55 3.89 -4.26
C ILE A 101 -3.49 4.52 -5.29
N ASN A 102 -2.99 4.74 -6.51
CA ASN A 102 -3.70 5.38 -7.62
C ASN A 102 -4.18 4.38 -8.66
N PHE A 103 -4.13 3.08 -8.34
CA PHE A 103 -4.63 2.03 -9.21
C PHE A 103 -6.06 2.31 -9.66
N GLN A 104 -6.31 2.17 -10.97
CA GLN A 104 -7.63 2.40 -11.57
C GLN A 104 -8.28 1.09 -11.98
N ASN A 105 -9.52 0.87 -11.52
CA ASN A 105 -10.35 -0.23 -11.97
C ASN A 105 -10.88 -0.01 -13.40
N ASN A 106 -11.76 -0.89 -13.90
CA ASN A 106 -12.27 -0.79 -15.27
C ASN A 106 -13.12 0.47 -15.53
N ASP A 107 -13.67 1.08 -14.48
CA ASP A 107 -14.38 2.36 -14.54
C ASP A 107 -13.44 3.56 -14.37
N GLY A 108 -12.12 3.34 -14.36
CA GLY A 108 -11.15 4.39 -14.08
C GLY A 108 -11.17 4.88 -12.62
N SER A 109 -11.92 4.23 -11.74
CA SER A 109 -12.06 4.65 -10.34
C SER A 109 -10.92 4.12 -9.50
N THR A 110 -10.41 4.98 -8.60
CA THR A 110 -9.38 4.64 -7.62
C THR A 110 -9.99 4.25 -6.27
N ALA A 111 -9.16 3.83 -5.33
CA ALA A 111 -9.59 3.61 -3.95
C ALA A 111 -10.19 4.88 -3.33
N LEU A 112 -9.68 6.06 -3.68
CA LEU A 112 -10.19 7.35 -3.18
C LEU A 112 -11.58 7.66 -3.73
N HIS A 113 -11.82 7.45 -5.03
CA HIS A 113 -13.16 7.58 -5.63
C HIS A 113 -14.17 6.69 -4.90
N THR A 114 -13.77 5.46 -4.63
CA THR A 114 -14.61 4.42 -4.02
C THR A 114 -14.90 4.72 -2.55
N ALA A 115 -13.87 5.06 -1.78
CA ALA A 115 -14.00 5.43 -0.37
C ALA A 115 -14.86 6.68 -0.19
N ALA A 116 -14.76 7.64 -1.11
CA ALA A 116 -15.61 8.82 -1.11
C ALA A 116 -17.08 8.46 -1.39
N PHE A 117 -17.33 7.70 -2.47
CA PHE A 117 -18.67 7.30 -2.88
C PHE A 117 -19.41 6.51 -1.79
N PHE A 118 -18.74 5.56 -1.12
CA PHE A 118 -19.34 4.75 -0.05
C PHE A 118 -19.27 5.38 1.36
N CYS A 119 -18.86 6.65 1.46
CA CYS A 119 -18.64 7.37 2.71
C CYS A 119 -17.84 6.56 3.73
N ARG A 120 -16.54 6.36 3.46
CA ARG A 120 -15.59 5.68 4.37
C ARG A 120 -14.56 6.69 4.89
N PRO A 121 -14.89 7.54 5.88
CA PRO A 121 -14.02 8.63 6.32
C PRO A 121 -12.61 8.20 6.71
N GLU A 122 -12.49 7.08 7.43
CA GLU A 122 -11.19 6.57 7.89
C GLU A 122 -10.31 6.13 6.72
N ILE A 123 -10.89 5.49 5.70
CA ILE A 123 -10.15 5.08 4.50
C ILE A 123 -9.77 6.31 3.67
N VAL A 124 -10.67 7.30 3.53
CA VAL A 124 -10.34 8.58 2.87
C VAL A 124 -9.16 9.25 3.56
N LYS A 125 -9.17 9.36 4.89
CA LYS A 125 -8.04 9.91 5.67
C LYS A 125 -6.74 9.16 5.40
N LEU A 126 -6.75 7.83 5.50
CA LEU A 126 -5.57 6.99 5.26
C LEU A 126 -5.01 7.19 3.84
N LEU A 127 -5.87 7.32 2.83
CA LEU A 127 -5.47 7.55 1.45
C LEU A 127 -4.83 8.94 1.28
N LEU A 128 -5.42 9.97 1.87
CA LEU A 128 -4.89 11.34 1.82
C LEU A 128 -3.56 11.47 2.58
N GLU A 129 -3.45 10.86 3.75
CA GLU A 129 -2.19 10.79 4.53
C GLU A 129 -1.06 10.11 3.74
N LYS A 130 -1.40 9.20 2.82
CA LYS A 130 -0.46 8.52 1.92
C LYS A 130 -0.32 9.21 0.55
N ASN A 131 -0.83 10.43 0.40
CA ASN A 131 -0.77 11.25 -0.82
C ASN A 131 -1.44 10.59 -2.05
N ALA A 132 -2.60 9.97 -1.87
CA ALA A 132 -3.45 9.58 -3.00
C ALA A 132 -3.73 10.79 -3.89
N ASP A 133 -3.68 10.62 -5.21
CA ASP A 133 -3.94 11.71 -6.16
C ASP A 133 -5.43 12.02 -6.21
N THR A 134 -5.79 13.21 -5.72
CA THR A 134 -7.17 13.71 -5.66
C THR A 134 -7.67 14.23 -7.00
N THR A 135 -6.79 14.38 -8.00
CA THR A 135 -7.07 14.99 -9.29
C THR A 135 -7.43 13.99 -10.39
N ILE A 136 -7.22 12.69 -10.14
CA ILE A 136 -7.56 11.62 -11.08
C ILE A 136 -9.05 11.68 -11.41
N ARG A 137 -9.36 11.59 -12.70
CA ARG A 137 -10.74 11.48 -13.21
C ARG A 137 -11.01 10.05 -13.65
N ASN A 138 -12.14 9.51 -13.22
CA ASN A 138 -12.64 8.23 -13.70
C ASN A 138 -13.21 8.33 -15.14
N THR A 139 -13.73 7.24 -15.69
CA THR A 139 -14.26 7.22 -17.07
C THR A 139 -15.50 8.10 -17.27
N TYR A 140 -16.17 8.47 -16.18
CA TYR A 140 -17.29 9.43 -16.17
C TYR A 140 -16.82 10.89 -16.07
N GLY A 141 -15.50 11.12 -16.03
CA GLY A 141 -14.91 12.45 -15.88
C GLY A 141 -14.97 13.01 -14.47
N ALA A 142 -15.37 12.24 -13.46
CA ALA A 142 -15.50 12.66 -12.07
C ALA A 142 -14.21 12.40 -11.28
N THR A 143 -13.84 13.34 -10.41
CA THR A 143 -12.87 13.13 -9.33
C THR A 143 -13.54 12.50 -8.10
N ALA A 144 -12.76 12.14 -7.08
CA ALA A 144 -13.31 11.67 -5.81
C ALA A 144 -14.22 12.70 -5.13
N TYR A 145 -13.91 14.00 -5.24
CA TYR A 145 -14.74 15.09 -4.72
C TYR A 145 -16.08 15.16 -5.46
N ASP A 146 -16.05 15.04 -6.80
CA ASP A 146 -17.26 15.13 -7.63
C ASP A 146 -18.31 14.05 -7.27
N ASN A 147 -17.88 12.86 -6.84
CA ASN A 147 -18.78 11.77 -6.40
C ASN A 147 -19.64 12.14 -5.17
N VAL A 148 -19.17 13.09 -4.35
CA VAL A 148 -19.83 13.48 -3.09
C VAL A 148 -20.40 14.89 -3.09
N ALA A 149 -20.01 15.74 -4.06
CA ALA A 149 -20.43 17.13 -4.16
C ALA A 149 -21.92 17.30 -4.56
N GLY A 150 -22.47 16.36 -5.34
CA GLY A 150 -23.87 16.39 -5.79
C GLY A 150 -24.88 16.00 -4.69
N PRO A 151 -26.17 16.35 -4.87
CA PRO A 151 -27.22 16.03 -3.91
C PRO A 151 -27.41 14.51 -3.79
N PHE A 152 -27.64 14.03 -2.56
CA PHE A 152 -27.81 12.60 -2.29
C PHE A 152 -28.95 11.95 -3.09
N SER A 153 -30.03 12.71 -3.37
CA SER A 153 -31.19 12.25 -4.13
C SER A 153 -30.84 11.76 -5.54
N GLU A 154 -29.83 12.35 -6.20
CA GLU A 154 -29.41 11.97 -7.55
C GLU A 154 -28.65 10.64 -7.58
N LEU A 155 -28.06 10.24 -6.46
CA LEU A 155 -27.26 9.02 -6.36
C LEU A 155 -27.97 7.90 -5.60
N LYS A 156 -29.16 8.16 -5.04
CA LYS A 156 -29.94 7.19 -4.29
C LYS A 156 -30.21 5.91 -5.10
N ASP A 157 -30.57 6.05 -6.37
CA ASP A 157 -30.83 4.90 -7.24
C ASP A 157 -29.54 4.14 -7.57
N VAL A 158 -28.42 4.86 -7.74
CA VAL A 158 -27.10 4.24 -7.94
C VAL A 158 -26.69 3.42 -6.73
N TYR A 159 -26.89 3.94 -5.51
CA TYR A 159 -26.67 3.17 -4.28
C TYR A 159 -27.55 1.92 -4.21
N GLY A 160 -28.82 2.03 -4.61
CA GLY A 160 -29.73 0.88 -4.69
C GLY A 160 -29.24 -0.21 -5.64
N MET A 161 -28.73 0.17 -6.82
CA MET A 161 -28.12 -0.76 -7.77
C MET A 161 -26.88 -1.45 -7.20
N MET A 162 -26.02 -0.70 -6.49
CA MET A 162 -24.80 -1.24 -5.87
C MET A 162 -25.15 -2.20 -4.73
N GLU A 163 -26.11 -1.85 -3.87
CA GLU A 163 -26.57 -2.72 -2.79
C GLU A 163 -27.22 -4.01 -3.32
N GLN A 164 -28.01 -3.95 -4.39
CA GLN A 164 -28.57 -5.14 -5.02
C GLN A 164 -27.48 -6.06 -5.59
N SER A 165 -26.49 -5.48 -6.27
CA SER A 165 -25.43 -6.24 -6.96
C SER A 165 -24.42 -6.83 -6.00
N LEU A 166 -24.05 -6.11 -4.95
CA LEU A 166 -23.00 -6.47 -4.00
C LEU A 166 -23.56 -6.99 -2.66
N GLY A 167 -24.88 -6.95 -2.47
CA GLY A 167 -25.57 -7.48 -1.29
C GLY A 167 -25.25 -8.94 -0.96
N PRO A 168 -25.17 -9.86 -1.96
CA PRO A 168 -24.73 -11.24 -1.71
C PRO A 168 -23.31 -11.37 -1.15
N MET A 169 -22.45 -10.35 -1.35
CA MET A 169 -21.11 -10.26 -0.77
C MET A 169 -21.09 -9.52 0.57
N GLY A 170 -22.26 -9.19 1.14
CA GLY A 170 -22.40 -8.57 2.45
C GLY A 170 -22.38 -7.04 2.43
N LEU A 171 -22.46 -6.39 1.26
CA LEU A 171 -22.64 -4.94 1.21
C LEU A 171 -24.03 -4.58 1.73
N LYS A 172 -24.08 -3.71 2.74
CA LYS A 172 -25.30 -3.11 3.26
C LYS A 172 -25.08 -1.61 3.40
N LEU A 173 -25.99 -0.82 2.83
CA LEU A 173 -25.87 0.63 2.84
C LEU A 173 -26.85 1.25 3.84
N ASP A 174 -26.34 2.17 4.66
CA ASP A 174 -27.16 3.03 5.51
C ASP A 174 -27.31 4.38 4.81
N TYR A 175 -28.46 4.59 4.17
CA TYR A 175 -28.74 5.77 3.35
C TYR A 175 -28.74 7.06 4.18
N ALA A 176 -29.20 7.00 5.43
CA ALA A 176 -29.18 8.16 6.33
C ALA A 176 -27.74 8.50 6.73
N TYR A 177 -26.91 7.49 6.99
CA TYR A 177 -25.48 7.67 7.21
C TYR A 177 -24.78 8.24 5.98
N LEU A 178 -25.05 7.71 4.78
CA LEU A 178 -24.48 8.22 3.53
C LEU A 178 -24.83 9.69 3.33
N GLU A 179 -26.12 10.04 3.41
CA GLU A 179 -26.60 11.42 3.25
C GLU A 179 -25.95 12.38 4.25
N LYS A 180 -25.87 11.97 5.52
CA LYS A 180 -25.23 12.76 6.58
C LYS A 180 -23.72 12.94 6.37
N THR A 181 -23.02 11.90 5.90
CA THR A 181 -21.54 11.85 5.91
C THR A 181 -20.94 12.40 4.62
N ARG A 182 -21.67 12.41 3.50
CA ARG A 182 -21.19 12.95 2.20
C ARG A 182 -20.58 14.35 2.31
N PRO A 183 -21.19 15.34 3.01
CA PRO A 183 -20.59 16.65 3.18
C PRO A 183 -19.26 16.62 3.95
N GLU A 184 -19.10 15.72 4.93
CA GLU A 184 -17.86 15.55 5.67
C GLU A 184 -16.75 15.02 4.75
N ILE A 185 -17.06 14.04 3.89
CA ILE A 185 -16.13 13.54 2.87
C ILE A 185 -15.76 14.64 1.89
N ALA A 186 -16.73 15.42 1.42
CA ALA A 186 -16.48 16.54 0.52
C ALA A 186 -15.51 17.55 1.14
N GLU A 187 -15.64 17.83 2.44
CA GLU A 187 -14.72 18.72 3.16
C GLU A 187 -13.30 18.15 3.23
N MET A 188 -13.14 16.83 3.40
CA MET A 188 -11.81 16.19 3.40
C MET A 188 -11.10 16.28 2.04
N LEU A 189 -11.85 16.46 0.95
CA LEU A 189 -11.36 16.40 -0.43
C LEU A 189 -11.20 17.77 -1.11
N LYS A 190 -11.50 18.87 -0.40
CA LYS A 190 -11.31 20.26 -0.89
C LYS A 190 -9.86 20.69 -0.77
#